data_AF-A0A7X3ICN2-F1
#
_entry.id   AF-A0A7X3ICN2-F1
#
_cell.length_a   1.000
_cell.length_b   1.000
_cell.length_c   1.000
_cell.angle_alpha   90.00
_cell.angle_beta   90.00
_cell.angle_gamma   90.00
#
_symmetry.space_group_name_H-M   'P 1'
#
loop_
_entity.id
_entity.type
_entity.pdbx_description
1 polymer ?
#
loop_
_entity_poly.entity_id
_entity_poly.type
_entity_poly.pdbx_seq_one_letter_code
_entity_poly.pdbx_strand_id
1 'polypeptide(L)' 'MTQKHTRRRVIWNRSGQPVPYVSEKLGLQEEDVSAAIHAIKAAARLRGADSIIIYDNGDITDSRGEEIGNIYDED' A
#
# COMPACT_ATOMS: atom_id res chain seq x y z
N MET A 1 -9.67 15.21 19.30
CA MET A 1 -8.50 14.31 19.24
C MET A 1 -7.84 14.54 17.89
N THR A 2 -6.79 15.35 17.85
CA THR A 2 -6.12 15.73 16.60
C THR A 2 -5.29 14.54 16.15
N GLN A 3 -5.72 13.83 15.09
CA GLN A 3 -4.89 12.82 14.43
C GLN A 3 -3.57 13.50 14.06
N LYS A 4 -2.49 13.06 14.69
CA LYS A 4 -1.14 13.39 14.25
C LYS A 4 -0.99 12.79 12.86
N HIS A 5 -1.23 13.57 11.82
CA HIS A 5 -0.73 13.27 10.49
C HIS A 5 0.79 13.34 10.57
N THR A 6 1.42 12.26 11.03
CA THR A 6 2.76 11.91 10.59
C THR A 6 2.74 12.07 9.08
N ARG A 7 3.58 12.95 8.51
CA ARG A 7 3.52 13.31 7.09
C ARG A 7 3.85 12.10 6.21
N ARG A 8 2.88 11.23 5.98
CA ARG A 8 2.98 10.14 5.01
C ARG A 8 2.94 10.72 3.61
N ARG A 9 3.93 10.41 2.79
CA ARG A 9 4.03 10.89 1.40
C ARG A 9 3.54 9.78 0.49
N VAL A 10 2.62 10.13 -0.40
CA VAL A 10 2.15 9.20 -1.43
C VAL A 10 3.32 8.85 -2.34
N ILE A 11 3.63 7.57 -2.46
CA ILE A 11 4.60 7.04 -3.43
C ILE A 11 3.87 6.42 -4.63
N TRP A 12 2.66 5.90 -4.45
CA TRP A 12 1.86 5.35 -5.54
C TRP A 12 0.38 5.67 -5.38
N ASN A 13 -0.29 6.09 -6.46
CA ASN A 13 -1.75 6.33 -6.49
C ASN A 13 -2.37 6.07 -7.87
N ARG A 14 -1.70 5.31 -8.72
CA ARG A 14 -2.09 5.07 -10.11
C ARG A 14 -2.70 3.69 -10.26
N SER A 15 -3.51 3.50 -11.28
CA SER A 15 -3.91 2.16 -11.72
C SER A 15 -2.70 1.44 -12.35
N GLY A 16 -2.62 0.12 -12.18
CA GLY A 16 -1.55 -0.70 -12.75
C GLY A 16 -0.79 -1.52 -11.71
N GLN A 17 0.45 -1.87 -12.04
CA GLN A 17 1.30 -2.72 -11.21
C GLN A 17 2.26 -1.87 -10.36
N PRO A 18 1.95 -1.64 -9.06
CA PRO A 18 2.76 -0.81 -8.18
C PRO A 18 4.10 -1.45 -7.80
N VAL A 19 4.20 -2.78 -7.90
CA VAL A 19 5.25 -3.59 -7.28
C VAL A 19 6.67 -3.10 -7.60
N PRO A 20 7.11 -2.91 -8.86
CA PRO A 20 8.50 -2.53 -9.14
C PRO A 20 8.88 -1.13 -8.63
N TYR A 21 7.93 -0.20 -8.63
CA TYR A 21 8.18 1.16 -8.16
C TYR A 21 8.19 1.22 -6.63
N VAL A 22 7.24 0.51 -5.99
CA VAL A 22 7.08 0.50 -4.54
C VAL A 22 8.22 -0.28 -3.88
N SER A 23 8.65 -1.41 -4.46
CA SER A 23 9.81 -2.17 -3.99
C SER A 23 11.08 -1.31 -3.98
N GLU A 24 11.38 -0.61 -5.07
CA GLU A 24 12.51 0.31 -5.17
C GLU A 24 12.43 1.43 -4.12
N LYS A 25 11.24 2.00 -3.92
CA LYS A 25 11.06 3.10 -2.96
C LYS A 25 11.16 2.69 -1.51
N LEU A 26 10.69 1.48 -1.16
CA LEU A 26 10.68 0.98 0.20
C LEU A 26 11.92 0.13 0.54
N GLY A 27 12.75 -0.20 -0.45
CA GLY A 27 13.92 -1.06 -0.28
C GLY A 27 13.56 -2.51 0.04
N LEU A 28 12.42 -2.98 -0.48
CA LEU A 28 11.86 -4.32 -0.27
C LEU A 28 11.99 -5.16 -1.55
N GLN A 29 11.87 -6.49 -1.44
CA GLN A 29 11.81 -7.35 -2.62
C GLN A 29 10.46 -7.20 -3.32
N GLU A 30 10.45 -7.34 -4.64
CA GLU A 30 9.21 -7.28 -5.43
C GLU A 30 8.22 -8.39 -5.03
N GLU A 31 8.72 -9.58 -4.70
CA GLU A 31 7.90 -10.72 -4.28
C GLU A 31 7.17 -10.43 -2.96
N ASP A 32 7.89 -9.87 -1.97
CA ASP A 32 7.32 -9.50 -0.66
C ASP A 32 6.27 -8.41 -0.82
N VAL A 33 6.57 -7.36 -1.60
CA VAL A 33 5.60 -6.27 -1.87
C VAL A 33 4.37 -6.79 -2.60
N SER A 34 4.54 -7.71 -3.56
CA SER A 34 3.44 -8.33 -4.28
C SER A 34 2.56 -9.17 -3.35
N ALA A 35 3.17 -10.00 -2.50
CA ALA A 35 2.48 -10.82 -1.51
C ALA A 35 1.69 -9.96 -0.52
N ALA A 36 2.33 -8.94 0.06
CA ALA A 36 1.70 -8.00 0.99
C ALA A 36 0.51 -7.27 0.36
N ILE A 37 0.66 -6.74 -0.86
CA ILE A 37 -0.45 -6.07 -1.56
C ILE A 37 -1.61 -7.03 -1.83
N HIS A 38 -1.33 -8.28 -2.20
CA HIS A 38 -2.37 -9.29 -2.39
C HIS A 38 -3.09 -9.63 -1.09
N ALA A 39 -2.36 -9.83 0.01
CA ALA A 39 -2.93 -10.14 1.31
C ALA A 39 -3.81 -8.99 1.84
N ILE A 40 -3.31 -7.76 1.78
CA ILE A 40 -4.05 -6.55 2.18
C ILE A 40 -5.32 -6.37 1.33
N LYS A 41 -5.23 -6.54 0.00
CA LYS A 41 -6.41 -6.46 -0.87
C LYS A 41 -7.43 -7.56 -0.53
N ALA A 42 -6.97 -8.78 -0.27
CA ALA A 42 -7.84 -9.89 0.11
C ALA A 42 -8.57 -9.61 1.43
N ALA A 43 -7.85 -9.12 2.45
CA ALA A 43 -8.41 -8.73 3.74
C ALA A 43 -9.45 -7.61 3.61
N ALA A 44 -9.18 -6.61 2.76
CA ALA A 44 -10.07 -5.50 2.46
C ALA A 44 -11.21 -5.86 1.48
N ARG A 45 -11.30 -7.12 1.03
CA ARG A 45 -12.25 -7.59 -0.01
C ARG A 45 -12.19 -6.79 -1.32
N LEU A 46 -11.01 -6.26 -1.62
CA LEU A 46 -10.70 -5.57 -2.87
C LEU A 46 -10.28 -6.60 -3.93
N ARG A 47 -10.67 -6.34 -5.17
CA ARG A 47 -10.21 -7.09 -6.33
C ARG A 47 -8.82 -6.60 -6.73
N GLY A 48 -8.08 -7.45 -7.44
CA GLY A 48 -6.74 -7.09 -7.95
C GLY A 48 -6.73 -5.78 -8.76
N ALA A 49 -7.83 -5.50 -9.48
CA ALA A 49 -8.01 -4.29 -10.29
C ALA A 49 -8.38 -3.03 -9.49
N ASP A 50 -8.78 -3.15 -8.23
CA ASP A 50 -9.15 -1.99 -7.42
C ASP A 50 -7.92 -1.14 -7.10
N SER A 51 -8.13 0.18 -7.14
CA SER A 51 -7.08 1.17 -6.95
C SER A 51 -6.75 1.34 -5.48
N ILE A 52 -5.45 1.35 -5.19
CA ILE A 52 -4.88 1.56 -3.85
C ILE A 52 -3.88 2.70 -3.89
N ILE A 53 -3.71 3.37 -2.76
CA ILE A 53 -2.73 4.42 -2.54
C ILE A 53 -1.70 3.88 -1.55
N ILE A 54 -0.42 3.94 -1.91
CA ILE A 54 0.68 3.45 -1.08
C ILE A 54 1.55 4.63 -0.67
N TYR A 55 1.95 4.63 0.60
CA TYR A 55 2.74 5.70 1.21
C TYR A 55 4.17 5.24 1.53
N ASP A 56 5.06 6.21 1.73
CA ASP A 56 6.49 6.00 2.02
C ASP A 56 6.76 5.30 3.36
N ASN A 57 5.80 5.31 4.27
CA ASN A 57 5.83 4.57 5.53
C ASN A 57 5.23 3.16 5.43
N GLY A 58 4.92 2.68 4.21
CA GLY A 58 4.35 1.37 3.98
C GLY A 58 2.82 1.29 4.13
N ASP A 59 2.15 2.35 4.59
CA ASP A 59 0.69 2.36 4.68
C ASP A 59 0.07 2.14 3.30
N ILE A 60 -1.06 1.44 3.27
CA ILE A 60 -1.91 1.32 2.11
C ILE A 60 -3.31 1.83 2.48
N THR A 61 -3.83 2.75 1.68
CA THR A 61 -5.25 3.17 1.75
C THR A 61 -5.99 2.77 0.48
N ASP A 62 -7.31 2.68 0.59
CA ASP A 62 -8.18 2.59 -0.58
C ASP A 62 -8.28 3.95 -1.32
N SER A 63 -9.08 3.98 -2.39
CA SER A 63 -9.35 5.21 -3.16
C SER A 63 -10.10 6.31 -2.38
N ARG A 64 -10.71 5.98 -1.23
CA ARG A 64 -11.42 6.91 -0.34
C ARG A 64 -10.51 7.45 0.76
N GLY A 65 -9.29 6.91 0.88
CA GLY A 65 -8.33 7.26 1.92
C GLY A 65 -8.51 6.47 3.22
N GLU A 66 -9.35 5.43 3.23
CA GLU A 66 -9.47 4.51 4.35
C GLU A 66 -8.26 3.58 4.37
N GLU A 67 -7.62 3.47 5.53
CA GLU A 67 -6.46 2.58 5.71
C GLU A 67 -6.92 1.13 5.67
N ILE A 68 -6.26 0.33 4.83
CA ILE A 68 -6.60 -1.07 4.59
C ILE A 68 -5.50 -2.04 5.01
N GLY A 69 -4.28 -1.54 5.26
CA GLY A 69 -3.17 -2.34 5.75
C GLY A 69 -1.84 -1.61 5.64
N ASN A 70 -0.75 -2.28 6.03
CA ASN A 70 0.61 -1.77 5.91
C ASN A 70 1.53 -2.87 5.35
N ILE A 71 2.40 -2.51 4.40
CA ILE A 71 3.30 -3.45 3.72
C ILE A 71 4.26 -4.14 4.70
N TYR A 72 4.64 -3.50 5.79
CA TYR A 72 5.56 -4.04 6.78
C TYR A 72 4.89 -4.98 7.81
N ASP A 73 3.56 -5.02 7.86
CA ASP A 73 2.82 -5.91 8.77
C ASP A 73 2.55 -7.30 8.16
N GLU A 74 2.77 -7.45 6.84
CA GLU A 74 2.52 -8.68 6.11
C GLU A 74 3.86 -9.40 5.85
N ASP A 75 4.04 -10.55 6.52
CA ASP A 75 5.22 -11.44 6.49
C ASP A 75 5.03 -12.62 5.52
#